data_AF-A0A927K311-F1
#
_entry.id   AF-A0A927K311-F1
#
_cell.length_a   1.000
_cell.length_b   1.000
_cell.length_c   1.000
_cell.angle_alpha   90.00
_cell.angle_beta   90.00
_cell.angle_gamma   90.00
#
_symmetry.space_group_name_H-M   'P 1'
#
loop_
_entity.id
_entity.type
_entity.pdbx_description
1 polymer ?
#
loop_
_entity_poly.entity_id
_entity_poly.type
_entity_poly.pdbx_seq_one_letter_code
_entity_poly.pdbx_strand_id
1 'polypeptide(L)'
;MVYLGVLGGALAGIGVAATGAWRNGVSWLAIALIAAAAARLVLPDPDAGMLRVRSKLLDVVILVGTGIALLSLVATIPNQPG
;
A
#
# COMPACT_ATOMS: atom_id res chain seq x y z
N MET A 1 5.08 15.03 -5.95
CA MET A 1 4.75 14.20 -7.14
C MET A 1 4.65 12.72 -6.80
N VAL A 2 5.68 12.09 -6.21
CA VAL A 2 5.64 10.66 -5.85
C VAL A 2 4.45 10.27 -4.96
N TYR A 3 4.11 11.10 -3.97
CA TYR A 3 2.97 10.84 -3.08
C TYR A 3 1.61 10.85 -3.80
N LEU A 4 1.42 11.75 -4.78
CA LEU A 4 0.19 11.81 -5.57
C LEU A 4 0.07 10.62 -6.52
N GLY A 5 1.20 10.13 -7.06
CA GLY A 5 1.21 8.91 -7.89
C GLY A 5 0.84 7.66 -7.09
N VAL A 6 1.39 7.54 -5.87
CA VAL A 6 1.03 6.47 -4.92
C VAL A 6 -0.44 6.53 -4.54
N LEU A 7 -0.93 7.73 -4.17
CA LEU A 7 -2.33 7.95 -3.82
C LEU A 7 -3.26 7.61 -5.01
N GLY A 8 -2.89 8.03 -6.22
CA GLY A 8 -3.62 7.70 -7.44
C GLY A 8 -3.67 6.20 -7.71
N GLY A 9 -2.54 5.49 -7.55
CA GLY A 9 -2.47 4.03 -7.68
C GLY A 9 -3.33 3.30 -6.64
N ALA A 10 -3.34 3.77 -5.39
CA ALA A 10 -4.19 3.22 -4.34
C ALA A 10 -5.68 3.42 -4.64
N LEU A 11 -6.08 4.62 -5.07
CA LEU A 11 -7.46 4.93 -5.46
C LEU A 11 -7.91 4.11 -6.67
N ALA A 12 -7.04 3.90 -7.66
CA ALA A 12 -7.31 3.04 -8.81
C ALA A 12 -7.52 1.57 -8.38
N GLY A 13 -6.68 1.05 -7.47
CA GLY A 13 -6.83 -0.30 -6.91
C GLY A 13 -8.17 -0.47 -6.17
N ILE A 14 -8.57 0.53 -5.38
CA ILE A 14 -9.88 0.54 -4.70
C ILE A 14 -11.03 0.55 -5.72
N GLY A 15 -10.93 1.37 -6.78
CA GLY A 15 -11.92 1.42 -7.84
C GLY A 15 -12.09 0.06 -8.54
N VAL A 16 -10.99 -0.61 -8.89
CA VAL A 16 -11.02 -1.95 -9.51
C VAL A 16 -11.58 -3.00 -8.55
N ALA A 17 -11.29 -2.90 -7.25
CA ALA A 17 -11.84 -3.83 -6.26
C ALA A 17 -13.38 -3.69 -6.17
N ALA A 18 -13.89 -2.47 -6.28
CA ALA A 18 -15.33 -2.19 -6.20
C ALA A 18 -16.13 -2.71 -7.42
N THR A 19 -15.49 -2.94 -8.57
CA THR A 19 -16.18 -3.43 -9.80
C THR A 19 -16.31 -4.95 -9.87
N GLY A 20 -16.11 -5.69 -8.76
CA GLY A 20 -16.28 -7.15 -8.70
C GLY A 20 -15.02 -7.96 -9.02
N ALA A 21 -13.97 -7.34 -9.57
CA ALA A 21 -12.65 -7.94 -9.73
C ALA A 21 -11.81 -7.79 -8.45
N TRP A 22 -12.40 -8.16 -7.30
CA TRP A 22 -11.86 -7.86 -5.98
C TRP A 22 -10.41 -8.32 -5.81
N ARG A 23 -10.06 -9.50 -6.34
CA ARG A 23 -8.70 -10.05 -6.28
C ARG A 23 -7.69 -9.15 -6.98
N ASN A 24 -7.99 -8.73 -8.20
CA ASN A 24 -7.12 -7.83 -8.97
C ASN A 24 -7.02 -6.46 -8.29
N GLY A 25 -8.14 -5.92 -7.81
CA GLY A 25 -8.16 -4.64 -7.11
C GLY A 25 -7.32 -4.65 -5.83
N VAL A 26 -7.44 -5.71 -5.02
CA VAL A 26 -6.66 -5.88 -3.79
C VAL A 26 -5.16 -6.09 -4.09
N SER A 27 -4.81 -6.84 -5.15
CA SER A 27 -3.41 -6.97 -5.58
C SER A 27 -2.82 -5.62 -6.01
N TRP A 28 -3.56 -4.82 -6.78
CA TRP A 28 -3.15 -3.48 -7.18
C TRP A 28 -2.97 -2.54 -5.99
N LEU A 29 -3.91 -2.57 -5.03
CA LEU A 29 -3.81 -1.82 -3.79
C LEU A 29 -2.56 -2.23 -2.99
N ALA A 30 -2.31 -3.52 -2.86
CA ALA A 30 -1.15 -4.04 -2.13
C ALA A 30 0.18 -3.59 -2.74
N ILE A 31 0.31 -3.66 -4.07
CA ILE A 31 1.49 -3.18 -4.80
C ILE A 31 1.67 -1.67 -4.61
N ALA A 32 0.57 -0.89 -4.66
CA ALA A 32 0.62 0.55 -4.43
C ALA A 32 1.12 0.90 -3.01
N LEU A 33 0.72 0.15 -1.98
CA LEU A 33 1.20 0.34 -0.61
C LEU A 33 2.69 0.03 -0.45
N ILE A 34 3.20 -1.01 -1.12
CA ILE A 34 4.63 -1.33 -1.10
C ILE A 34 5.43 -0.24 -1.83
N ALA A 35 4.92 0.25 -2.96
CA ALA A 35 5.51 1.39 -3.67
C ALA A 35 5.50 2.67 -2.81
N ALA A 36 4.44 2.89 -2.02
CA ALA A 36 4.36 3.97 -1.03
C ALA A 36 5.49 3.88 0.00
N ALA A 37 5.74 2.69 0.52
CA ALA A 37 6.80 2.43 1.49
C ALA A 37 8.19 2.69 0.90
N ALA A 38 8.43 2.23 -0.34
CA ALA A 38 9.68 2.49 -1.06
C ALA A 38 9.89 4.01 -1.28
N ALA A 39 8.85 4.72 -1.72
CA ALA A 39 8.88 6.17 -1.84
C ALA A 39 9.19 6.87 -0.51
N ARG A 40 8.63 6.35 0.60
CA ARG A 40 8.88 6.87 1.96
C ARG A 40 10.33 6.72 2.36
N LEU A 41 10.99 5.63 2.00
CA LEU A 41 12.41 5.39 2.28
C LEU A 41 13.33 6.39 1.55
N VAL A 42 13.01 6.72 0.30
CA VAL A 42 13.79 7.64 -0.54
C VAL A 42 13.66 9.10 -0.07
N LEU A 43 12.56 9.46 0.59
CA LEU A 43 12.32 10.85 1.02
C LEU A 43 13.13 11.22 2.27
N PRO A 44 13.95 12.29 2.25
CA PRO A 44 14.66 12.79 3.44
C PRO A 44 13.68 13.24 4.52
N ASP A 45 13.99 12.94 5.79
CA ASP A 45 13.16 13.39 6.90
C ASP A 45 13.33 14.91 7.10
N PRO A 46 12.25 15.70 7.14
CA PRO A 46 12.30 17.09 7.57
C PRO A 46 12.85 17.18 9.00
N ASP A 47 13.76 18.14 9.24
CA ASP A 47 14.49 18.26 10.50
C ASP A 47 13.60 18.19 11.75
N ALA A 48 14.10 17.39 12.70
CA ALA A 48 13.35 16.77 13.76
C ALA A 48 12.89 17.74 14.87
N GLY A 49 11.58 17.97 14.94
CA GLY A 49 10.90 18.40 16.17
C GLY A 49 9.65 17.56 16.43
N MET A 50 8.78 17.46 15.42
CA MET A 50 7.49 16.76 15.51
C MET A 50 7.51 15.31 14.98
N LEU A 51 8.58 14.89 14.30
CA LEU A 51 8.72 13.56 13.67
C LEU A 51 9.27 12.47 14.60
N ARG A 52 9.63 12.79 15.85
CA ARG A 52 10.14 11.79 16.81
C ARG A 52 9.05 10.82 17.28
N VAL A 53 7.77 11.21 17.21
CA VAL A 53 6.63 10.37 17.59
C VAL A 53 6.17 9.44 16.45
N ARG A 54 6.23 9.91 15.20
CA ARG A 54 5.89 9.11 14.01
C ARG A 54 7.16 8.73 13.26
N SER A 55 7.86 7.69 13.76
CA SER A 55 9.09 7.24 13.12
C SER A 55 8.82 6.82 11.66
N LYS A 56 9.67 7.30 10.74
CA LYS A 56 9.64 6.92 9.34
C LYS A 56 9.70 5.40 9.15
N LEU A 57 10.45 4.71 10.01
CA LEU A 57 10.53 3.25 10.05
C LEU A 57 9.18 2.59 10.36
N LEU A 58 8.45 3.07 11.38
CA LEU A 58 7.14 2.52 11.73
C LEU A 58 6.14 2.69 10.58
N ASP A 59 6.16 3.83 9.89
CA ASP A 59 5.33 4.08 8.71
C ASP A 59 5.63 3.09 7.57
N VAL A 60 6.92 2.88 7.27
CA VAL A 60 7.36 1.90 6.26
C VAL A 60 6.94 0.48 6.65
N VAL A 61 7.11 0.09 7.91
CA VAL A 61 6.74 -1.24 8.40
C VAL A 61 5.23 -1.46 8.29
N ILE A 62 4.41 -0.47 8.64
CA ILE A 62 2.95 -0.57 8.50
C ILE A 62 2.55 -0.70 7.03
N LEU A 63 3.14 0.11 6.14
CA LEU A 63 2.81 0.08 4.70
C LEU A 63 3.21 -1.25 4.06
N VAL A 64 4.44 -1.71 4.31
CA VAL A 64 4.93 -3.01 3.80
C VAL A 64 4.14 -4.17 4.41
N GLY A 65 3.95 -4.16 5.73
CA GLY A 65 3.20 -5.20 6.44
C GLY A 65 1.77 -5.31 5.94
N THR A 66 1.10 -4.18 5.69
CA THR A 66 -0.24 -4.15 5.10
C THR A 66 -0.24 -4.68 3.67
N GLY A 67 0.71 -4.24 2.82
CA GLY A 67 0.85 -4.75 1.46
C GLY A 67 1.06 -6.26 1.41
N ILE A 68 1.95 -6.79 2.25
CA ILE A 68 2.18 -8.24 2.38
C ILE A 68 0.92 -8.96 2.86
N ALA A 69 0.24 -8.43 3.90
CA ALA A 69 -0.99 -9.04 4.41
C ALA A 69 -2.08 -9.13 3.34
N LEU A 70 -2.22 -8.10 2.49
CA LEU A 70 -3.18 -8.10 1.38
C LEU A 70 -2.78 -9.07 0.26
N LEU A 71 -1.48 -9.19 -0.06
CA LEU A 71 -1.01 -10.20 -1.02
C LEU A 71 -1.23 -11.62 -0.49
N SER A 72 -0.99 -11.85 0.80
CA SER A 72 -1.28 -13.13 1.46
C SER A 72 -2.78 -13.43 1.44
N LEU A 73 -3.63 -12.45 1.75
CA LEU A 73 -5.08 -12.58 1.66
C LEU A 73 -5.52 -13.04 0.27
N VAL A 74 -5.00 -12.37 -0.77
CA VAL A 74 -5.23 -12.78 -2.16
C VAL A 74 -4.73 -14.21 -2.37
N ALA A 75 -3.48 -14.53 -2.03
CA ALA A 75 -2.91 -15.84 -2.28
C ALA A 75 -3.64 -17.00 -1.57
N THR A 76 -4.18 -16.76 -0.37
CA THR A 76 -4.78 -17.81 0.47
C THR A 76 -6.24 -18.08 0.13
N ILE A 77 -7.01 -17.08 -0.32
CA ILE A 77 -8.42 -17.30 -0.68
C ILE A 77 -8.45 -18.04 -2.02
N PRO A 78 -9.06 -19.24 -2.13
CA PRO A 78 -9.23 -19.92 -3.41
C PRO A 78 -10.25 -19.17 -4.28
N ASN A 79 -10.08 -19.21 -5.59
CA ASN A 79 -11.16 -18.79 -6.49
C ASN A 79 -12.30 -19.81 -6.33
N GLN A 80 -13.43 -19.37 -5.78
CA GLN A 80 -14.64 -20.19 -5.75
C GLN A 80 -15.12 -20.38 -7.18
N PRO A 81 -15.48 -21.62 -7.59
CA PRO A 81 -16.23 -21.82 -8.82
C PRO A 81 -17.52 -21.00 -8.72
N GLY A 82 -17.79 -20.18 -9.73
CA GLY A 82 -19.10 -19.56 -9.91
C GLY A 82 -20.15 -20.59 -10.30
#